data_AF-Q683F8-F1
#
_entry.id   AF-Q683F8-F1
#
_cell.length_a   1.000
_cell.length_b   1.000
_cell.length_c   1.000
_cell.angle_alpha   90.00
_cell.angle_beta   90.00
_cell.angle_gamma   90.00
#
_symmetry.space_group_name_H-M   'P 1'
#
loop_
_entity.id
_entity.type
_entity.pdbx_description
1 polymer ?
#
loop_
_entity_poly.entity_id
_entity_poly.type
_entity_poly.pdbx_seq_one_letter_code
_entity_poly.pdbx_strand_id
1 'polypeptide(L)'
;MQTLSIAFCNSALVIRRRNSIGNRNRVKLSLISSSSPTLVCHSKSKSQTDSLRVLEWDKLCDVVASFARTSLGREATKKKLWSLDQSFSESLKLLDETDAAIKMLEHGSFCLDLSSIHISLVESGIRHAKRRLSLRADQALEVASLLRFFENLQLDLKAAIKQDGDWYKRFMPLSELIVHPVINRSFVKLVEQVIDPDGTIKDSASSALRQSRERVQTLERKLQQLLDAIIRSQKDDESVMLAAEIDGRWCIQMSSNQLTSVNGLLLSRWRDCGGANSCGVYE
;
A
#
# COMPACT_ATOMS: atom_id res chain seq x y z
N MET A 1 -30.72 -29.87 -29.17
CA MET A 1 -31.51 -29.86 -27.93
C MET A 1 -30.53 -29.54 -26.80
N GLN A 2 -30.16 -28.27 -26.69
CA GLN A 2 -30.68 -27.27 -25.74
C GLN A 2 -29.85 -27.21 -24.45
N THR A 3 -29.31 -26.01 -24.27
CA THR A 3 -28.35 -25.46 -23.31
C THR A 3 -28.98 -25.08 -21.97
N LEU A 4 -28.22 -25.18 -20.87
CA LEU A 4 -28.24 -24.30 -19.67
C LEU A 4 -26.82 -24.38 -19.06
N SER A 5 -25.92 -23.39 -19.08
CA SER A 5 -25.95 -21.98 -18.63
C SER A 5 -26.29 -21.81 -17.15
N ILE A 6 -25.26 -21.84 -16.29
CA ILE A 6 -25.25 -21.12 -15.01
C ILE A 6 -23.90 -20.39 -14.91
N ALA A 7 -24.01 -19.06 -14.86
CA ALA A 7 -22.90 -18.14 -14.71
C ALA A 7 -22.34 -18.20 -13.28
N PHE A 8 -21.07 -18.58 -13.16
CA PHE A 8 -20.30 -18.33 -11.95
C PHE A 8 -19.66 -16.94 -12.06
N CYS A 9 -20.24 -15.96 -11.38
CA CYS A 9 -19.56 -14.72 -11.04
C CYS A 9 -18.56 -14.97 -9.90
N ASN A 10 -17.50 -15.72 -10.22
CA ASN A 10 -16.28 -15.70 -9.44
C ASN A 10 -15.35 -14.68 -10.07
N SER A 11 -15.17 -13.52 -9.42
CA SER A 11 -13.97 -12.71 -9.62
C SER A 11 -12.76 -13.42 -9.00
N ALA A 12 -12.42 -14.59 -9.56
CA ALA A 12 -11.18 -15.30 -9.31
C ALA A 12 -10.20 -14.92 -10.42
N LEU A 13 -9.11 -14.26 -10.04
CA LEU A 13 -7.96 -14.05 -10.90
C LEU A 13 -7.22 -15.37 -11.10
N VAL A 14 -7.72 -16.21 -12.01
CA VAL A 14 -6.99 -17.38 -12.48
C VAL A 14 -5.99 -16.92 -13.55
N ILE A 15 -4.73 -16.72 -13.14
CA ILE A 15 -3.61 -16.55 -14.07
C ILE A 15 -3.31 -17.92 -14.68
N ARG A 16 -3.90 -18.22 -15.83
CA ARG A 16 -3.55 -19.40 -16.63
C ARG A 16 -2.38 -19.02 -17.55
N ARG A 17 -1.17 -19.52 -17.26
CA ARG A 17 -0.04 -19.51 -18.22
C ARG A 17 -0.45 -20.34 -19.44
N ARG A 18 -0.37 -19.77 -20.65
CA ARG A 18 -0.29 -20.53 -21.90
C ARG A 18 0.97 -20.13 -22.65
N ASN A 19 1.83 -21.11 -22.89
CA ASN A 19 2.98 -20.98 -23.77
C ASN A 19 2.52 -20.84 -25.22
N SER A 20 3.32 -20.08 -25.96
CA SER A 20 3.29 -19.71 -27.38
C SER A 20 2.81 -20.80 -28.37
N ILE A 21 2.05 -20.38 -29.40
CA ILE A 21 2.39 -20.48 -30.84
C ILE A 21 1.31 -19.71 -31.62
N GLY A 22 1.75 -18.96 -32.64
CA GLY A 22 1.03 -17.81 -33.19
C GLY A 22 -0.24 -18.08 -33.98
N ASN A 23 -1.07 -17.05 -34.10
CA ASN A 23 -1.54 -16.58 -35.40
C ASN A 23 -2.06 -15.14 -35.29
N ARG A 24 -1.84 -14.35 -36.33
CA ARG A 24 -2.36 -12.99 -36.48
C ARG A 24 -3.88 -13.06 -36.58
N ASN A 25 -4.60 -12.23 -35.82
CA ASN A 25 -5.84 -11.62 -36.30
C ASN A 25 -6.20 -10.37 -35.48
N ARG A 26 -6.41 -9.27 -36.22
CA ARG A 26 -6.92 -8.00 -35.74
C ARG A 26 -8.33 -8.19 -35.19
N VAL A 27 -8.63 -7.67 -34.00
CA VAL A 27 -10.00 -7.42 -33.56
C VAL A 27 -10.10 -5.95 -33.15
N LYS A 28 -10.96 -5.22 -33.88
CA LYS A 28 -11.37 -3.84 -33.61
C LYS A 28 -11.94 -3.76 -32.19
N LEU A 29 -11.42 -2.85 -31.36
CA LEU A 29 -12.05 -2.47 -30.10
C LEU A 29 -12.85 -1.20 -30.34
N SER A 30 -14.18 -1.30 -30.30
CA SER A 30 -15.06 -0.14 -30.20
C SER A 30 -15.03 0.41 -28.77
N LEU A 31 -14.86 1.73 -28.68
CA LEU A 31 -14.97 2.52 -27.46
C LEU A 31 -16.40 2.40 -26.92
N ILE A 32 -16.54 1.89 -25.69
CA ILE A 32 -17.78 2.05 -24.92
C ILE A 32 -17.53 3.17 -23.91
N SER A 33 -18.21 4.27 -24.19
CA SER A 33 -18.32 5.48 -23.39
C SER A 33 -18.83 5.16 -21.98
N SER A 34 -18.41 6.01 -21.03
CA SER A 34 -18.82 6.01 -19.64
C SER A 34 -20.34 6.00 -19.47
N SER A 35 -20.87 4.95 -18.85
CA SER A 35 -22.19 4.94 -18.23
C SER A 35 -22.07 4.56 -16.77
N SER A 36 -22.68 5.38 -15.91
CA SER A 36 -22.83 5.22 -14.46
C SER A 36 -23.31 3.81 -14.09
N PRO A 37 -22.99 3.29 -12.88
CA PRO A 37 -23.35 1.94 -12.52
C PRO A 37 -24.85 1.86 -12.27
N THR A 38 -25.59 1.25 -13.20
CA THR A 38 -26.99 0.90 -13.00
C THR A 38 -27.06 -0.24 -11.98
N LEU A 39 -27.50 0.09 -10.76
CA LEU A 39 -27.90 -0.88 -9.75
C LEU A 39 -29.06 -1.71 -10.30
N VAL A 40 -28.84 -3.00 -10.54
CA VAL A 40 -29.94 -3.95 -10.76
C VAL A 40 -30.57 -4.22 -9.38
N CYS A 41 -31.49 -3.35 -8.96
CA CYS A 41 -32.44 -3.65 -7.90
C CYS A 41 -33.69 -4.24 -8.54
N HIS A 42 -34.04 -5.47 -8.19
CA HIS A 42 -35.43 -5.91 -8.36
C HIS A 42 -36.31 -4.91 -7.58
N SER A 43 -37.42 -4.47 -8.19
CA SER A 43 -38.30 -3.44 -7.63
C SER A 43 -38.82 -3.88 -6.26
N LYS A 44 -38.23 -3.34 -5.19
CA LYS A 44 -38.68 -3.54 -3.81
C LYS A 44 -40.13 -3.06 -3.71
N SER A 45 -40.96 -3.79 -2.97
CA SER A 45 -42.32 -3.31 -2.74
C SER A 45 -42.26 -1.99 -1.97
N LYS A 46 -43.19 -1.09 -2.25
CA LYS A 46 -43.26 0.23 -1.59
C LYS A 46 -43.30 0.08 -0.07
N SER A 47 -44.05 -0.91 0.42
CA SER A 47 -44.15 -1.23 1.85
C SER A 47 -42.82 -1.64 2.49
N GLN A 48 -42.01 -2.48 1.83
CA GLN A 48 -40.68 -2.85 2.36
C GLN A 48 -39.75 -1.65 2.45
N THR A 49 -39.79 -0.76 1.46
CA THR A 49 -38.94 0.43 1.44
C THR A 49 -39.32 1.40 2.56
N ASP A 50 -40.62 1.58 2.80
CA ASP A 50 -41.12 2.41 3.90
C ASP A 50 -40.75 1.83 5.26
N SER A 51 -40.87 0.52 5.46
CA SER A 51 -40.43 -0.15 6.70
C SER A 51 -38.92 0.03 6.96
N LEU A 52 -38.07 -0.12 5.94
CA LEU A 52 -36.62 0.06 6.09
C LEU A 52 -36.24 1.50 6.46
N ARG A 53 -37.02 2.49 5.98
CA ARG A 53 -36.84 3.89 6.37
C ARG A 53 -37.20 4.12 7.83
N VAL A 54 -38.32 3.58 8.29
CA VAL A 54 -38.75 3.70 9.70
C VAL A 54 -37.74 3.04 10.65
N LEU A 55 -37.15 1.92 10.24
CA LEU A 55 -36.11 1.22 11.00
C LEU A 55 -34.73 1.89 10.93
N GLU A 56 -34.58 2.98 10.16
CA GLU A 56 -33.29 3.62 9.88
C GLU A 56 -32.22 2.61 9.44
N TRP A 57 -32.62 1.67 8.56
CA TRP A 57 -31.79 0.55 8.15
C TRP A 57 -30.44 0.98 7.56
N ASP A 58 -30.44 2.13 6.88
CA ASP A 58 -29.23 2.77 6.36
C ASP A 58 -28.22 3.09 7.46
N LYS A 59 -28.66 3.72 8.56
CA LYS A 59 -27.79 4.07 9.69
C LYS A 59 -27.31 2.83 10.42
N LEU A 60 -28.16 1.82 10.60
CA LEU A 60 -27.75 0.55 11.19
C LEU A 60 -26.67 -0.13 10.34
N CYS A 61 -26.85 -0.17 9.02
CA CYS A 61 -25.84 -0.69 8.10
C CYS A 61 -24.52 0.09 8.22
N ASP A 62 -24.58 1.40 8.39
CA ASP A 62 -23.40 2.24 8.57
C ASP A 62 -22.65 1.93 9.87
N VAL A 63 -23.37 1.74 10.97
CA VAL A 63 -22.80 1.34 12.26
C VAL A 63 -22.17 -0.04 12.16
N VAL A 64 -22.87 -1.04 11.64
CA VAL A 64 -22.35 -2.41 11.50
C VAL A 64 -21.12 -2.43 10.59
N ALA A 65 -21.17 -1.72 9.46
CA ALA A 65 -20.03 -1.64 8.56
C ALA A 65 -18.83 -0.97 9.21
N SER A 66 -19.02 0.00 10.13
CA SER A 66 -17.90 0.69 10.78
C SER A 66 -16.96 -0.24 11.57
N PHE A 67 -17.43 -1.41 12.02
CA PHE A 67 -16.62 -2.44 12.66
C PHE A 67 -15.65 -3.14 11.71
N ALA A 68 -15.90 -3.11 10.40
CA ALA A 68 -14.94 -3.64 9.42
C ALA A 68 -13.67 -2.77 9.42
N ARG A 69 -12.53 -3.45 9.55
CA ARG A 69 -11.20 -2.82 9.66
C ARG A 69 -10.70 -2.22 8.35
N THR A 70 -11.20 -2.71 7.21
CA THR A 70 -10.73 -2.34 5.88
C THR A 70 -11.79 -1.53 5.13
N SER A 71 -11.38 -0.56 4.30
CA SER A 71 -12.33 0.24 3.51
C SER A 71 -13.20 -0.61 2.58
N LEU A 72 -12.59 -1.56 1.85
CA LEU A 72 -13.34 -2.50 1.01
C LEU A 72 -14.25 -3.42 1.83
N GLY A 73 -13.82 -3.81 3.04
CA GLY A 73 -14.66 -4.57 3.97
C GLY A 73 -15.90 -3.78 4.37
N ARG A 74 -15.76 -2.50 4.73
CA ARG A 74 -16.89 -1.61 5.05
C ARG A 74 -17.87 -1.51 3.90
N GLU A 75 -17.38 -1.26 2.69
CA GLU A 75 -18.22 -1.17 1.49
C GLU A 75 -18.93 -2.49 1.17
N ALA A 76 -18.20 -3.60 1.26
CA ALA A 76 -18.75 -4.94 1.03
C ALA A 76 -19.82 -5.30 2.06
N THR A 77 -19.58 -5.02 3.35
CA THR A 77 -20.56 -5.23 4.43
C THR A 77 -21.82 -4.40 4.19
N LYS A 78 -21.69 -3.10 3.90
CA LYS A 78 -22.87 -2.26 3.56
C LYS A 78 -23.65 -2.84 2.38
N LYS A 79 -22.96 -3.16 1.29
CA LYS A 79 -23.58 -3.73 0.10
C LYS A 79 -24.31 -5.04 0.41
N LYS A 80 -23.72 -5.89 1.25
CA LYS A 80 -24.29 -7.18 1.64
C LYS A 80 -25.54 -7.00 2.52
N LEU A 81 -25.50 -6.11 3.51
CA LEU A 81 -26.64 -5.80 4.38
C LEU A 81 -27.83 -5.19 3.64
N TRP A 82 -27.58 -4.53 2.50
CA TRP A 82 -28.62 -4.02 1.62
C TRP A 82 -29.26 -5.07 0.68
N SER A 83 -28.68 -6.27 0.62
CA SER A 83 -29.23 -7.43 -0.11
C SER A 83 -30.21 -8.18 0.78
N LEU A 84 -31.51 -7.89 0.62
CA LEU A 84 -32.58 -8.46 1.45
C LEU A 84 -33.26 -9.69 0.84
N ASP A 85 -32.83 -10.06 -0.36
CA ASP A 85 -33.29 -11.18 -1.18
C ASP A 85 -32.47 -12.45 -0.97
N GLN A 86 -31.68 -12.50 0.10
CA GLN A 86 -30.79 -13.62 0.37
C GLN A 86 -31.58 -14.90 0.67
N SER A 87 -31.21 -15.99 0.02
CA SER A 87 -31.83 -17.29 0.23
C SER A 87 -31.39 -17.93 1.55
N PHE A 88 -32.22 -18.81 2.11
CA PHE A 88 -31.90 -19.56 3.33
C PHE A 88 -30.56 -20.31 3.23
N SER A 89 -30.29 -20.93 2.08
CA SER A 89 -29.02 -21.63 1.84
C SER A 89 -27.82 -20.70 1.86
N GLU A 90 -27.94 -19.48 1.32
CA GLU A 90 -26.86 -18.49 1.36
C GLU A 90 -26.67 -17.92 2.77
N SER A 91 -27.74 -17.76 3.54
CA SER A 91 -27.65 -17.35 4.95
C SER A 91 -26.92 -18.38 5.80
N LEU A 92 -27.17 -19.69 5.60
CA LEU A 92 -26.42 -20.75 6.27
C LEU A 92 -24.93 -20.71 5.94
N LYS A 93 -24.57 -20.48 4.67
CA LYS A 93 -23.15 -20.35 4.28
C LYS A 93 -22.45 -19.17 4.96
N LEU A 94 -23.12 -18.03 5.07
CA LEU A 94 -22.57 -16.88 5.81
C LEU A 94 -22.42 -17.17 7.30
N LEU A 95 -23.35 -17.93 7.88
CA LEU A 95 -23.26 -18.35 9.27
C LEU A 95 -22.05 -19.29 9.46
N ASP A 96 -21.86 -20.27 8.58
CA ASP A 96 -20.69 -21.15 8.60
C ASP A 96 -19.37 -20.37 8.49
N GLU A 97 -19.30 -19.35 7.62
CA GLU A 97 -18.15 -18.43 7.53
C GLU A 97 -17.90 -17.69 8.84
N THR A 98 -18.95 -17.20 9.49
CA THR A 98 -18.86 -16.45 10.75
C THR A 98 -18.41 -17.36 11.91
N ASP A 99 -18.99 -18.56 12.02
CA ASP A 99 -18.62 -19.54 13.02
C ASP A 99 -17.18 -20.02 12.86
N ALA A 100 -16.71 -20.19 11.62
CA ALA A 100 -15.32 -20.50 11.33
C ALA A 100 -14.38 -19.37 11.80
N ALA A 101 -14.73 -18.11 11.55
CA ALA A 101 -13.94 -16.96 11.98
C ALA A 101 -13.84 -16.88 13.51
N ILE A 102 -14.94 -17.13 14.23
CA ILE A 102 -14.98 -17.17 15.69
C ILE A 102 -14.05 -18.26 16.21
N LYS A 103 -14.16 -19.49 15.68
CA LYS A 103 -13.28 -20.61 16.08
C LYS A 103 -11.80 -20.32 15.83
N MET A 104 -11.47 -19.66 14.72
CA MET A 104 -10.09 -19.26 14.42
C MET A 104 -9.57 -18.21 15.41
N LEU A 105 -10.42 -17.26 15.82
CA LEU A 105 -10.08 -16.25 16.82
C LEU A 105 -9.87 -16.88 18.20
N GLU A 106 -10.76 -17.79 18.62
CA GLU A 106 -10.68 -18.52 19.88
C GLU A 106 -9.44 -19.41 19.97
N HIS A 107 -9.01 -20.00 18.85
CA HIS A 107 -7.77 -20.77 18.77
C HIS A 107 -6.52 -19.89 19.07
N GLY A 108 -6.59 -18.59 18.78
CA GLY A 108 -5.54 -17.62 19.10
C GLY A 108 -4.25 -17.71 18.26
N SER A 109 -4.17 -18.65 17.31
CA SER A 109 -2.98 -18.80 16.44
C SER A 109 -3.04 -17.99 15.16
N PHE A 110 -4.18 -17.37 14.85
CA PHE A 110 -4.39 -16.63 13.62
C PHE A 110 -4.51 -15.14 13.89
N CYS A 111 -3.74 -14.34 13.15
CA CYS A 111 -3.96 -12.90 13.07
C CYS A 111 -4.79 -12.59 11.82
N LEU A 112 -6.09 -12.37 11.98
CA LEU A 112 -7.00 -12.02 10.89
C LEU A 112 -7.08 -10.49 10.63
N ASP A 113 -6.15 -9.72 11.20
CA ASP A 113 -6.15 -8.27 11.08
C ASP A 113 -5.45 -7.80 9.80
N LEU A 114 -6.20 -7.05 8.99
CA LEU A 114 -5.75 -6.42 7.75
C LEU A 114 -5.57 -4.90 7.90
N SER A 115 -5.74 -4.34 9.11
CA SER A 115 -5.72 -2.90 9.35
C SER A 115 -4.41 -2.22 8.94
N SER A 116 -3.29 -2.95 9.02
CA SER A 116 -1.96 -2.44 8.67
C SER A 116 -1.71 -2.36 7.16
N ILE A 117 -2.60 -2.92 6.33
CA ILE A 117 -2.43 -3.01 4.89
C ILE A 117 -3.30 -1.96 4.20
N HIS A 118 -2.68 -1.08 3.43
CA HIS A 118 -3.37 -0.08 2.63
C HIS A 118 -3.95 -0.70 1.36
N ILE A 119 -5.15 -1.27 1.49
CA ILE A 119 -5.83 -2.04 0.43
C ILE A 119 -6.08 -1.22 -0.85
N SER A 120 -6.26 0.10 -0.75
CA SER A 120 -6.37 0.97 -1.93
C SER A 120 -5.08 0.98 -2.77
N LEU A 121 -3.92 0.98 -2.12
CA LEU A 121 -2.61 0.89 -2.77
C LEU A 121 -2.42 -0.50 -3.37
N VAL A 122 -2.80 -1.56 -2.66
CA VAL A 122 -2.81 -2.92 -3.21
C VAL A 122 -3.63 -3.01 -4.49
N GLU A 123 -4.88 -2.52 -4.47
CA GLU A 123 -5.77 -2.56 -5.63
C GLU A 123 -5.17 -1.81 -6.82
N SER A 124 -4.63 -0.60 -6.56
CA SER A 124 -3.98 0.21 -7.58
C SER A 124 -2.73 -0.46 -8.16
N GLY A 125 -1.92 -1.10 -7.31
CA GLY A 125 -0.72 -1.86 -7.70
C GLY A 125 -1.07 -3.07 -8.57
N ILE A 126 -2.09 -3.84 -8.19
CA ILE A 126 -2.60 -4.97 -8.99
C ILE A 126 -3.13 -4.47 -10.34
N ARG A 127 -3.86 -3.34 -10.35
CA ARG A 127 -4.39 -2.74 -11.58
C ARG A 127 -3.27 -2.28 -12.51
N HIS A 128 -2.21 -1.68 -11.98
CA HIS A 128 -1.01 -1.30 -12.74
C HIS A 128 -0.31 -2.52 -13.31
N ALA A 129 -0.08 -3.55 -12.49
CA ALA A 129 0.56 -4.79 -12.92
C ALA A 129 -0.21 -5.47 -14.07
N LYS A 130 -1.55 -5.53 -13.98
CA LYS A 130 -2.41 -6.07 -15.06
C LYS A 130 -2.27 -5.31 -16.38
N ARG A 131 -2.06 -4.00 -16.30
CA ARG A 131 -1.84 -3.11 -17.45
C ARG A 131 -0.39 -3.07 -17.92
N ARG A 132 0.50 -3.86 -17.29
CA ARG A 132 1.96 -3.87 -17.53
C ARG A 132 2.61 -2.51 -17.29
N LEU A 133 2.05 -1.73 -16.37
CA LEU A 133 2.62 -0.47 -15.90
C LEU A 133 3.55 -0.73 -14.72
N SER A 134 4.53 0.15 -14.55
CA SER A 134 5.43 0.11 -13.39
C SER A 134 4.65 0.36 -12.09
N LEU A 135 5.02 -0.39 -11.05
CA LEU A 135 4.52 -0.17 -9.70
C LEU A 135 5.36 0.92 -9.05
N ARG A 136 4.70 1.79 -8.28
CA ARG A 136 5.41 2.67 -7.35
C ARG A 136 5.89 1.90 -6.12
N ALA A 137 6.83 2.47 -5.37
CA ALA A 137 7.42 1.82 -4.21
C ALA A 137 6.38 1.50 -3.12
N ASP A 138 5.51 2.46 -2.80
CA ASP A 138 4.38 2.31 -1.87
C ASP A 138 3.44 1.18 -2.31
N GLN A 139 3.05 1.14 -3.59
CA GLN A 139 2.20 0.08 -4.13
C GLN A 139 2.86 -1.30 -4.06
N ALA A 140 4.15 -1.38 -4.37
CA ALA A 140 4.89 -2.64 -4.35
C ALA A 140 5.04 -3.19 -2.93
N LEU A 141 5.32 -2.32 -1.95
CA LEU A 141 5.38 -2.66 -0.54
C LEU A 141 4.04 -3.21 -0.05
N GLU A 142 2.92 -2.52 -0.32
CA GLU A 142 1.60 -2.95 0.13
C GLU A 142 1.16 -4.29 -0.49
N VAL A 143 1.47 -4.51 -1.78
CA VAL A 143 1.23 -5.81 -2.42
C VAL A 143 2.09 -6.90 -1.77
N ALA A 144 3.36 -6.61 -1.44
CA ALA A 144 4.22 -7.56 -0.75
C ALA A 144 3.71 -7.86 0.68
N SER A 145 3.25 -6.85 1.43
CA SER A 145 2.63 -6.99 2.74
C SER A 145 1.39 -7.89 2.70
N LEU A 146 0.52 -7.73 1.68
CA LEU A 146 -0.62 -8.61 1.50
C LEU A 146 -0.21 -10.07 1.23
N LEU A 147 0.81 -10.28 0.39
CA LEU A 147 1.32 -11.62 0.11
C LEU A 147 1.93 -12.26 1.36
N ARG A 148 2.65 -11.50 2.18
CA ARG A 148 3.18 -11.94 3.48
C ARG A 148 2.06 -12.29 4.46
N PHE A 149 1.00 -11.51 4.51
CA PHE A 149 -0.16 -11.79 5.35
C PHE A 149 -0.77 -13.16 5.01
N PHE A 150 -1.04 -13.43 3.73
CA PHE A 150 -1.53 -14.74 3.30
C PHE A 150 -0.51 -15.87 3.55
N GLU A 151 0.79 -15.58 3.45
CA GLU A 151 1.84 -16.55 3.75
C GLU A 151 1.80 -16.98 5.21
N ASN A 152 1.69 -16.02 6.11
CA ASN A 152 1.58 -16.28 7.54
C ASN A 152 0.30 -17.07 7.85
N LEU A 153 -0.85 -16.67 7.30
CA LEU A 153 -2.10 -17.44 7.47
C LEU A 153 -1.97 -18.90 7.00
N GLN A 154 -1.30 -19.13 5.87
CA GLN A 154 -1.06 -20.49 5.37
C GLN A 154 -0.12 -21.30 6.29
N LEU A 155 0.87 -20.64 6.91
CA LEU A 155 1.77 -21.28 7.87
C LEU A 155 1.03 -21.59 9.18
N ASP A 156 0.26 -20.65 9.70
CA ASP A 156 -0.54 -20.80 10.91
C ASP A 156 -1.57 -21.92 10.75
N LEU A 157 -2.26 -21.96 9.60
CA LEU A 157 -3.21 -23.03 9.28
C LEU A 157 -2.52 -24.41 9.23
N LYS A 158 -1.33 -24.49 8.60
CA LYS A 158 -0.55 -25.73 8.58
C LYS A 158 -0.09 -26.14 9.98
N ALA A 159 0.25 -25.18 10.84
CA ALA A 159 0.65 -25.46 12.22
C ALA A 159 -0.54 -25.99 13.03
N ALA A 160 -1.71 -25.37 12.93
CA ALA A 160 -2.93 -25.84 13.58
C ALA A 160 -3.29 -27.27 13.13
N ILE A 161 -3.28 -27.56 11.82
CA ILE A 161 -3.58 -28.90 11.30
C ILE A 161 -2.59 -29.96 11.80
N LYS A 162 -1.32 -29.60 12.00
CA LYS A 162 -0.33 -30.51 12.59
C LYS A 162 -0.59 -30.82 14.05
N GLN A 163 -1.18 -29.87 14.79
CA GLN A 163 -1.55 -30.07 16.18
C GLN A 163 -2.77 -30.99 16.30
N ASP A 164 -3.81 -30.75 15.49
CA ASP A 164 -4.99 -31.60 15.36
C ASP A 164 -5.56 -31.48 13.94
N GLY A 165 -5.67 -32.62 13.25
CA GLY A 165 -6.13 -32.69 11.87
C GLY A 165 -7.57 -32.22 11.69
N ASP A 166 -8.39 -32.23 12.75
CA ASP A 166 -9.76 -31.76 12.69
C ASP A 166 -9.88 -30.23 12.59
N TRP A 167 -8.82 -29.48 12.91
CA TRP A 167 -8.83 -28.02 12.77
C TRP A 167 -9.12 -27.56 11.34
N TYR A 168 -8.67 -28.32 10.33
CA TYR A 168 -9.00 -28.01 8.93
C TYR A 168 -10.53 -27.94 8.71
N LYS A 169 -11.27 -28.93 9.24
CA LYS A 169 -12.72 -29.02 9.12
C LYS A 169 -13.42 -27.99 10.00
N ARG A 170 -12.92 -27.74 11.20
CA ARG A 170 -13.50 -26.76 12.13
C ARG A 170 -13.42 -25.33 11.63
N PHE A 171 -12.38 -25.02 10.84
CA PHE A 171 -12.19 -23.71 10.20
C PHE A 171 -12.78 -23.63 8.79
N MET A 172 -13.48 -24.66 8.29
CA MET A 172 -14.20 -24.54 7.02
C MET A 172 -15.34 -23.52 7.18
N PRO A 173 -15.58 -22.67 6.16
CA PRO A 173 -14.94 -22.69 4.83
C PRO A 173 -13.68 -21.82 4.69
N LEU A 174 -13.25 -21.12 5.76
CA LEU A 174 -12.10 -20.20 5.70
C LEU A 174 -10.76 -20.91 5.48
N SER A 175 -10.60 -22.14 6.00
CA SER A 175 -9.42 -22.96 5.74
C SER A 175 -9.21 -23.21 4.24
N GLU A 176 -10.28 -23.47 3.50
CA GLU A 176 -10.24 -23.59 2.05
C GLU A 176 -9.80 -22.27 1.41
N LEU A 177 -10.41 -21.15 1.80
CA LEU A 177 -10.06 -19.82 1.27
C LEU A 177 -8.57 -19.47 1.49
N ILE A 178 -7.99 -19.86 2.62
CA ILE A 178 -6.59 -19.56 2.99
C ILE A 178 -5.60 -20.40 2.17
N VAL A 179 -5.95 -21.63 1.82
CA VAL A 179 -5.06 -22.54 1.07
C VAL A 179 -4.97 -22.17 -0.42
N HIS A 180 -6.01 -21.56 -0.98
CA HIS A 180 -6.10 -21.29 -2.41
C HIS A 180 -5.10 -20.25 -2.97
N PRO A 181 -4.80 -19.13 -2.29
CA PRO A 181 -3.88 -18.11 -2.79
C PRO A 181 -2.49 -18.65 -3.11
N VAL A 182 -2.02 -18.41 -4.34
CA VAL A 182 -0.65 -18.71 -4.76
C VAL A 182 0.24 -17.52 -4.42
N ILE A 183 1.21 -17.75 -3.53
CA ILE A 183 2.07 -16.69 -3.01
C ILE A 183 3.34 -16.58 -3.84
N ASN A 184 3.53 -15.43 -4.48
CA ASN A 184 4.74 -15.15 -5.25
C ASN A 184 5.88 -14.70 -4.33
N ARG A 185 6.60 -15.67 -3.76
CA ARG A 185 7.74 -15.43 -2.86
C ARG A 185 8.91 -14.70 -3.52
N SER A 186 9.13 -14.88 -4.83
CA SER A 186 10.22 -14.19 -5.51
C SER A 186 9.93 -12.71 -5.68
N PHE A 187 8.66 -12.34 -5.93
CA PHE A 187 8.25 -10.93 -5.93
C PHE A 187 8.46 -10.28 -4.56
N VAL A 188 8.02 -10.93 -3.48
CA VAL A 188 8.18 -10.39 -2.11
C VAL A 188 9.66 -10.15 -1.79
N LYS A 189 10.52 -11.15 -2.07
CA LYS A 189 11.98 -10.99 -1.88
C LYS A 189 12.56 -9.87 -2.73
N LEU A 190 12.10 -9.72 -3.97
CA LEU A 190 12.56 -8.65 -4.87
C LEU A 190 12.19 -7.28 -4.30
N VAL A 191 10.96 -7.10 -3.82
CA VAL A 191 10.52 -5.85 -3.19
C VAL A 191 11.39 -5.54 -1.96
N GLU A 192 11.57 -6.50 -1.06
CA GLU A 192 12.39 -6.34 0.16
C GLU A 192 13.87 -6.04 -0.15
N GLN A 193 14.40 -6.53 -1.27
CA GLN A 193 15.76 -6.25 -1.72
C GLN A 193 15.93 -4.88 -2.39
N VAL A 194 14.87 -4.34 -2.99
CA VAL A 194 14.93 -3.12 -3.81
C VAL A 194 14.44 -1.90 -3.03
N ILE A 195 13.55 -2.08 -2.06
CA ILE A 195 12.83 -1.01 -1.36
C ILE A 195 13.03 -1.18 0.15
N ASP A 196 13.31 -0.09 0.83
CA ASP A 196 13.33 -0.01 2.30
C ASP A 196 11.92 0.10 2.89
N PRO A 197 11.73 -0.24 4.18
CA PRO A 197 10.42 -0.16 4.83
C PRO A 197 9.79 1.25 4.82
N ASP A 198 10.60 2.30 4.67
CA ASP A 198 10.16 3.69 4.56
C ASP A 198 9.72 4.09 3.13
N GLY A 199 9.83 3.17 2.16
CA GLY A 199 9.50 3.41 0.76
C GLY A 199 10.66 3.96 -0.07
N THR A 200 11.85 4.15 0.52
CA THR A 200 13.03 4.59 -0.24
C THR A 200 13.62 3.44 -1.06
N ILE A 201 14.20 3.78 -2.21
CA ILE A 201 14.80 2.79 -3.10
C ILE A 201 16.24 2.54 -2.64
N LYS A 202 16.59 1.27 -2.41
CA LYS A 202 17.92 0.81 -2.00
C LYS A 202 18.94 0.88 -3.13
N ASP A 203 20.22 0.96 -2.76
CA ASP A 203 21.33 0.86 -3.72
C ASP A 203 21.46 -0.54 -4.36
N SER A 204 20.91 -1.57 -3.71
CA SER A 204 20.76 -2.91 -4.29
C SER A 204 19.76 -2.97 -5.46
N ALA A 205 18.96 -1.91 -5.67
CA ALA A 205 18.04 -1.84 -6.81
C ALA A 205 18.79 -1.84 -8.15
N SER A 206 19.89 -1.10 -8.25
CA SER A 206 20.76 -1.12 -9.43
C SER A 206 22.15 -0.57 -9.14
N SER A 207 23.15 -1.14 -9.80
CA SER A 207 24.54 -0.65 -9.73
C SER A 207 24.67 0.78 -10.25
N ALA A 208 23.87 1.18 -11.25
CA ALA A 208 23.86 2.53 -11.79
C ALA A 208 23.35 3.56 -10.78
N LEU A 209 22.29 3.24 -10.04
CA LEU A 209 21.77 4.10 -8.95
C LEU A 209 22.82 4.26 -7.86
N ARG A 210 23.40 3.14 -7.41
CA ARG A 210 24.47 3.14 -6.42
C ARG A 210 25.65 4.01 -6.84
N GLN A 211 26.17 3.81 -8.05
CA GLN A 211 27.28 4.63 -8.57
C GLN A 211 26.93 6.11 -8.63
N SER A 212 25.69 6.45 -9.00
CA SER A 212 25.24 7.84 -9.06
C SER A 212 25.21 8.47 -7.67
N ARG A 213 24.68 7.77 -6.66
CA ARG A 213 24.69 8.22 -5.25
C ARG A 213 26.10 8.32 -4.68
N GLU A 214 26.97 7.34 -4.96
CA GLU A 214 28.39 7.38 -4.54
C GLU A 214 29.14 8.58 -5.15
N ARG A 215 28.84 8.93 -6.41
CA ARG A 215 29.39 10.13 -7.06
C ARG A 215 28.92 11.41 -6.37
N VAL A 216 27.62 11.52 -6.07
CA VAL A 216 27.04 12.66 -5.34
C VAL A 216 27.72 12.81 -3.97
N GLN A 217 27.77 11.74 -3.18
CA GLN A 217 28.43 11.75 -1.87
C GLN A 217 29.93 12.10 -1.94
N THR A 218 30.61 11.71 -3.02
CA THR A 218 32.03 12.07 -3.22
C THR A 218 32.19 13.54 -3.54
N LEU A 219 31.28 14.11 -4.35
CA LEU A 219 31.28 15.54 -4.68
C LEU A 219 30.91 16.39 -3.45
N GLU A 220 29.90 15.98 -2.67
CA GLU A 220 29.51 16.64 -1.43
C GLU A 220 30.67 16.68 -0.42
N ARG A 221 31.37 15.56 -0.22
CA ARG A 221 32.58 15.51 0.64
C ARG A 221 33.68 16.45 0.15
N LYS A 222 33.89 16.55 -1.17
CA LYS A 222 34.86 17.48 -1.74
C LYS A 222 34.44 18.94 -1.54
N LEU A 223 33.16 19.26 -1.73
CA LEU A 223 32.61 20.59 -1.46
C LEU A 223 32.79 20.97 0.01
N GLN A 224 32.45 20.07 0.93
CA GLN A 224 32.64 20.29 2.35
C GLN A 224 34.13 20.53 2.70
N GLN A 225 35.05 19.74 2.15
CA GLN A 225 36.50 19.96 2.34
C GLN A 225 36.98 21.31 1.81
N LEU A 226 36.45 21.76 0.66
CA LEU A 226 36.80 23.07 0.10
C LEU A 226 36.24 24.21 0.97
N LEU A 227 34.99 24.10 1.43
CA LEU A 227 34.38 25.07 2.33
C LEU A 227 35.13 25.13 3.67
N ASP A 228 35.50 23.99 4.23
CA ASP A 228 36.31 23.93 5.45
C ASP A 228 37.71 24.54 5.24
N ALA A 229 38.31 24.36 4.06
CA ALA A 229 39.59 24.99 3.73
C ALA A 229 39.47 26.52 3.65
N ILE A 230 38.38 27.03 3.08
CA ILE A 230 38.07 28.47 3.01
C ILE A 230 37.82 29.02 4.42
N ILE A 231 37.06 28.31 5.26
CA ILE A 231 36.82 28.69 6.65
C ILE A 231 38.13 28.76 7.43
N ARG A 232 39.02 27.77 7.26
CA ARG A 232 40.33 27.75 7.94
C ARG A 232 41.25 28.87 7.49
N SER A 233 41.25 29.23 6.21
CA SER A 233 42.12 30.28 5.69
C SER A 233 41.69 31.69 6.09
N GLN A 234 40.41 31.88 6.45
CA GLN A 234 39.83 33.18 6.81
C GLN A 234 39.51 33.33 8.31
N LYS A 235 39.94 32.36 9.13
CA LYS A 235 39.61 32.34 10.55
C LYS A 235 40.38 33.43 11.31
N ASP A 236 39.70 34.55 11.58
CA ASP A 236 40.06 35.48 12.67
C ASP A 236 39.49 34.96 14.01
N ASP A 237 40.22 35.20 15.11
CA ASP A 237 40.01 34.59 16.44
C ASP A 237 38.58 34.77 17.04
N GLU A 238 37.77 35.70 16.53
CA GLU A 238 36.40 35.97 17.02
C GLU A 238 35.27 35.52 16.06
N SER A 239 35.59 34.94 14.91
CA SER A 239 34.58 34.55 13.90
C SER A 239 34.15 33.08 14.03
N VAL A 240 32.84 32.85 14.15
CA VAL A 240 32.25 31.50 14.06
C VAL A 240 31.73 31.32 12.63
N MET A 241 32.48 30.54 11.84
CA MET A 241 32.10 30.14 10.48
C MET A 241 31.94 28.62 10.43
N LEU A 242 30.83 28.14 9.85
CA LEU A 242 30.52 26.71 9.73
C LEU A 242 30.00 26.39 8.33
N ALA A 243 30.41 25.25 7.77
CA ALA A 243 29.82 24.73 6.53
C ALA A 243 28.50 24.01 6.85
N ALA A 244 27.42 24.37 6.17
CA ALA A 244 26.10 23.79 6.36
C ALA A 244 25.37 23.57 5.03
N GLU A 245 24.53 22.55 4.98
CA GLU A 245 23.59 22.34 3.88
C GLU A 245 22.32 23.15 4.15
N ILE A 246 21.96 24.05 3.24
CA ILE A 246 20.76 24.90 3.30
C ILE A 246 20.00 24.75 1.98
N ASP A 247 18.76 24.27 2.05
CA ASP A 247 17.89 24.03 0.89
C ASP A 247 18.56 23.23 -0.24
N GLY A 248 19.36 22.22 0.11
CA GLY A 248 20.08 21.37 -0.85
C GLY A 248 21.32 22.02 -1.47
N ARG A 249 21.81 23.12 -0.91
CA ARG A 249 23.06 23.78 -1.31
C ARG A 249 24.02 23.87 -0.14
N TRP A 250 25.29 23.57 -0.40
CA TRP A 250 26.35 23.74 0.59
C TRP A 250 26.75 25.21 0.68
N CYS A 251 26.64 25.78 1.87
CA CYS A 251 26.89 27.19 2.13
C CYS A 251 27.79 27.38 3.36
N ILE A 252 28.46 28.52 3.45
CA ILE A 252 29.14 28.97 4.68
C ILE A 252 28.17 29.81 5.50
N GLN A 253 27.90 29.36 6.72
CA GLN A 253 27.15 30.11 7.71
C GLN A 253 28.10 30.94 8.56
N MET A 254 27.81 32.23 8.71
CA MET A 254 28.63 33.17 9.48
C MET A 254 27.79 33.93 10.51
N SER A 255 28.40 34.30 11.64
CA SER A 255 27.79 35.20 12.61
C SER A 255 27.67 36.64 12.04
N SER A 256 26.60 37.33 12.42
CA SER A 256 26.17 38.63 11.82
C SER A 256 27.21 39.75 11.85
N ASN A 257 28.22 39.64 12.70
CA ASN A 257 29.07 40.76 13.06
C ASN A 257 30.19 41.02 12.04
N GLN A 258 30.41 40.13 11.07
CA GLN A 258 31.53 40.23 10.12
C GLN A 258 31.16 39.84 8.67
N LEU A 259 30.07 40.41 8.15
CA LEU A 259 29.57 40.14 6.78
C LEU A 259 30.52 40.57 5.63
N THR A 260 31.68 41.15 5.93
CA THR A 260 32.54 41.84 4.95
C THR A 260 33.88 41.16 4.64
N SER A 261 34.27 40.08 5.33
CA SER A 261 35.61 39.48 5.09
C SER A 261 35.65 38.41 4.01
N VAL A 262 34.51 37.74 3.72
CA VAL A 262 34.45 36.63 2.75
C VAL A 262 33.96 37.11 1.39
N ASN A 263 34.78 36.92 0.35
CA ASN A 263 34.36 37.11 -1.03
C ASN A 263 33.43 35.95 -1.45
N GLY A 264 32.14 36.23 -1.58
CA GLY A 264 31.12 35.25 -1.99
C GLY A 264 29.76 35.89 -2.26
N LEU A 265 28.83 35.10 -2.81
CA LEU A 265 27.45 35.56 -3.06
C LEU A 265 26.61 35.34 -1.79
N LEU A 266 26.07 36.41 -1.20
CA LEU A 266 25.17 36.32 -0.05
C LEU A 266 23.76 35.93 -0.51
N LEU A 267 23.29 34.76 -0.09
CA LEU A 267 21.99 34.22 -0.52
C LEU A 267 20.82 34.69 0.37
N SER A 268 21.02 34.79 1.69
CA SER A 268 20.01 35.33 2.61
C SER A 268 20.55 35.58 4.02
N ARG A 269 19.86 36.43 4.79
CA ARG A 269 20.07 36.61 6.24
C ARG A 269 19.02 35.78 6.98
N TRP A 270 19.43 34.63 7.51
CA TRP A 270 18.56 33.73 8.26
C TRP A 270 18.25 34.35 9.64
N ARG A 271 16.96 34.58 9.91
CA ARG A 271 16.46 34.94 11.24
C ARG A 271 15.84 33.68 11.83
N ASP A 272 16.59 32.99 12.69
CA ASP A 272 15.99 31.97 13.53
C ASP A 272 14.90 32.60 14.39
N CYS A 273 13.70 32.00 14.34
CA CYS A 273 12.63 32.31 15.28
C CYS A 273 12.97 31.66 16.63
N GLY A 274 13.85 32.30 17.41
CA GLY A 274 14.16 31.88 18.77
C GLY A 274 15.59 32.09 19.21
N GLY A 275 16.03 33.36 19.29
CA GLY A 275 17.34 33.72 19.86
C GLY A 275 18.06 34.73 19.00
N ALA A 276 18.36 35.89 19.57
CA ALA A 276 18.97 37.02 18.89
C ALA A 276 20.39 36.68 18.42
N ASN A 277 20.53 36.14 17.20
CA ASN A 277 21.74 36.17 16.38
C ASN A 277 21.35 35.89 14.92
N SER A 278 21.45 36.89 14.05
CA SER A 278 21.21 36.70 12.62
C SER A 278 22.43 36.05 11.96
N CYS A 279 22.25 34.93 11.26
CA CYS A 279 23.32 34.29 10.48
C CYS A 279 23.20 34.69 9.01
N GLY A 280 24.33 35.01 8.37
CA GLY A 280 24.43 35.17 6.92
C GLY A 280 24.81 33.85 6.25
N VAL A 281 24.26 33.59 5.06
CA VAL A 281 24.52 32.40 4.25
C VAL A 281 25.26 32.81 2.97
N TYR A 282 26.41 32.19 2.70
CA TYR A 282 27.25 32.47 1.53
C TYR A 282 27.49 31.23 0.66
N GLU A 283 27.46 31.40 -0.67
CA GLU A 283 27.88 30.43 -1.69
C GLU A 283 29.38 30.56 -2.01
#